data_AF-A0A7S1BQA2-F1
#
_entry.id   AF-A0A7S1BQA2-F1
#
_cell.length_a   1.000
_cell.length_b   1.000
_cell.length_c   1.000
_cell.angle_alpha   90.00
_cell.angle_beta   90.00
_cell.angle_gamma   90.00
#
_symmetry.space_group_name_H-M   'P 1'
#
loop_
_entity.id
_entity.type
_entity.pdbx_description
1 polymer ?
#
loop_
_entity_poly.entity_id
_entity_poly.type
_entity_poly.pdbx_seq_one_letter_code
_entity_poly.pdbx_strand_id
1 'polypeptide(L)'
;DCDEDKDCAGALKCFVRATASTPVPGCSWGGDDRRPFNVCYDELGTFPPTMAPTHPPSFTPSISDSPSKTLSAPPTELRLRNRGIDPDELLGQCEGDCDTDADCKPHLTCYHRAMFYTRVPGCNRGGDDYTKMDVCYL
;
A
#
# COMPACT_ATOMS: atom_id res chain seq x y z
N ASP A 1 18.83 12.50 11.04
CA ASP A 1 18.72 13.71 11.85
C ASP A 1 19.72 14.70 11.28
N CYS A 2 19.26 15.89 10.89
CA CYS A 2 20.08 16.91 10.24
C CYS A 2 19.93 18.23 11.02
N ASP A 3 20.97 19.03 11.13
CA ASP A 3 20.88 20.38 11.71
C ASP A 3 20.91 21.45 10.61
N GLU A 4 21.56 21.15 9.49
CA GLU A 4 21.66 22.01 8.30
C GLU A 4 21.75 21.17 7.01
N ASP A 5 21.49 21.78 5.85
CA ASP A 5 21.38 21.08 4.55
C ASP A 5 22.60 20.22 4.20
N LYS A 6 23.81 20.62 4.63
CA LYS A 6 25.05 19.85 4.37
C LYS A 6 25.10 18.49 5.08
N ASP A 7 24.22 18.26 6.06
CA ASP A 7 24.12 16.98 6.76
C ASP A 7 23.26 15.98 5.95
N CYS A 8 22.63 16.45 4.86
CA CYS A 8 21.78 15.67 3.98
C CYS A 8 22.52 15.19 2.73
N ALA A 9 22.11 14.03 2.21
CA ALA A 9 22.72 13.44 1.04
C ALA A 9 22.35 14.20 -0.25
N GLY A 10 23.34 14.54 -1.05
CA GLY A 10 23.13 15.11 -2.38
C GLY A 10 22.50 16.49 -2.34
N ALA A 11 21.31 16.62 -2.94
CA ALA A 11 20.57 17.89 -3.06
C ALA A 11 19.38 18.00 -2.10
N LEU A 12 19.27 17.09 -1.12
CA LEU A 12 18.20 17.10 -0.13
C LEU A 12 18.34 18.27 0.84
N LYS A 13 17.22 18.85 1.26
CA LYS A 13 17.19 19.94 2.25
C LYS A 13 16.82 19.44 3.63
N CYS A 14 17.31 20.12 4.66
CA CYS A 14 16.99 19.80 6.04
C CYS A 14 15.68 20.48 6.48
N PHE A 15 14.72 19.66 6.92
CA PHE A 15 13.48 20.10 7.55
C PHE A 15 13.55 19.87 9.05
N VAL A 16 13.72 20.95 9.80
CA VAL A 16 13.71 20.94 11.26
C VAL A 16 12.27 20.79 11.77
N ARG A 17 11.98 19.67 12.41
CA ARG A 17 10.61 19.33 12.86
C ARG A 17 10.37 19.90 14.25
N ALA A 18 9.47 20.88 14.37
CA ALA A 18 9.11 21.48 15.66
C ALA A 18 8.39 20.47 16.60
N THR A 19 7.67 19.50 16.04
CA THR A 19 7.05 18.39 16.77
C THR A 19 7.11 17.11 15.93
N ALA A 20 7.03 15.95 16.59
CA ALA A 20 6.95 14.64 15.93
C ALA A 20 5.71 14.45 15.04
N SER A 21 4.77 15.41 15.08
CA SER A 21 3.55 15.44 14.26
C SER A 21 3.59 16.53 13.18
N THR A 22 4.74 17.12 12.87
CA THR A 22 4.83 18.04 11.72
C THR A 22 4.93 17.25 10.41
N PRO A 23 4.06 17.52 9.40
CA PRO A 23 4.15 16.91 8.09
C PRO A 23 5.44 17.31 7.38
N VAL A 24 6.10 16.36 6.73
CA VAL A 24 7.21 16.63 5.82
C VAL A 24 6.70 16.54 4.38
N PRO A 25 6.75 17.62 3.58
CA PRO A 25 6.32 17.61 2.18
C PRO A 25 7.06 16.54 1.38
N GLY A 26 6.33 15.72 0.61
CA GLY A 26 6.91 14.66 -0.22
C GLY A 26 7.23 13.35 0.51
N CYS A 27 7.03 13.28 1.84
CA CYS A 27 7.22 12.04 2.62
C CYS A 27 5.89 11.46 3.11
N SER A 28 5.73 10.14 2.97
CA SER A 28 4.63 9.40 3.58
C SER A 28 4.84 9.31 5.10
N TRP A 29 3.79 9.57 5.88
CA TRP A 29 3.85 9.52 7.35
C TRP A 29 3.98 8.07 7.85
N GLY A 30 4.91 7.82 8.79
CA GLY A 30 4.99 6.52 9.47
C GLY A 30 6.40 6.01 9.82
N GLY A 31 7.24 6.81 10.47
CA GLY A 31 8.51 6.35 11.07
C GLY A 31 8.53 6.60 12.58
N ASP A 32 9.35 5.85 13.34
CA ASP A 32 9.42 5.80 14.82
C ASP A 32 9.33 7.20 15.46
N ASP A 33 8.12 7.56 15.86
CA ASP A 33 7.66 8.91 16.19
C ASP A 33 7.78 9.22 17.69
N ARG A 34 8.64 8.49 18.40
CA ARG A 34 8.85 8.65 19.84
C ARG A 34 9.63 9.93 20.20
N ARG A 35 10.29 10.61 19.25
CA ARG A 35 10.98 11.90 19.44
C ARG A 35 10.92 12.77 18.18
N PRO A 36 10.87 14.11 18.28
CA PRO A 36 11.07 14.97 17.12
C PRO A 36 12.51 14.78 16.60
N PHE A 37 12.63 14.40 15.33
CA PHE A 37 13.92 14.32 14.62
C PHE A 37 13.81 15.13 13.34
N ASN A 38 14.91 15.74 12.91
CA ASN A 38 14.97 16.53 11.69
C ASN A 38 15.17 15.61 10.47
N VAL A 39 14.53 15.95 9.36
CA VAL A 39 14.40 15.09 8.18
C VAL A 39 14.98 15.77 6.95
N CYS A 40 15.76 15.03 6.17
CA CYS A 40 16.17 15.43 4.84
C CYS A 40 15.05 15.13 3.84
N TYR A 41 14.61 16.12 3.06
CA TYR A 41 13.50 15.99 2.10
C TYR A 41 13.87 16.59 0.74
N ASP A 42 13.14 16.18 -0.28
CA ASP A 42 13.30 16.70 -1.64
C ASP A 42 12.27 17.82 -1.88
N GLU A 43 12.75 19.03 -2.20
CA GLU A 43 11.88 20.17 -2.54
C GLU A 43 11.35 20.11 -3.97
N LEU A 44 11.95 19.28 -4.83
CA LEU A 44 11.59 19.15 -6.23
C LEU A 44 10.76 17.87 -6.42
N GLY A 45 9.57 17.83 -5.83
CA GLY A 45 8.54 16.79 -6.07
C GLY A 45 7.99 16.75 -7.51
N THR A 46 8.82 16.98 -8.53
CA THR A 46 8.54 16.88 -9.96
C THR A 46 9.48 15.85 -10.58
N PHE A 47 9.22 14.57 -10.33
CA PHE A 47 9.73 13.55 -11.24
C PHE A 47 8.93 13.67 -12.56
N PRO A 48 9.58 13.83 -13.73
CA PRO A 48 8.89 13.72 -15.01
C PRO A 48 8.32 12.30 -15.20
N PRO A 49 7.24 12.11 -15.97
CA PRO A 49 6.72 10.77 -16.23
C PRO A 49 7.78 9.97 -16.99
N THR A 50 8.40 8.99 -16.33
CA THR A 50 9.37 8.11 -16.99
C THR A 50 8.60 7.04 -17.77
N MET A 51 8.94 6.95 -19.05
CA MET A 51 8.23 6.22 -20.10
C MET A 51 8.22 4.70 -19.89
N ALA A 52 7.05 4.11 -20.16
CA ALA A 52 6.75 2.79 -20.70
C ALA A 52 7.59 1.55 -20.25
N PRO A 53 6.97 0.49 -19.70
CA PRO A 53 7.62 -0.81 -19.63
C PRO A 53 7.83 -1.40 -21.04
N THR A 54 9.07 -1.75 -21.35
CA THR A 54 9.56 -2.24 -22.64
C THR A 54 9.45 -3.78 -22.81
N HIS A 55 8.61 -4.46 -22.04
CA HIS A 55 8.52 -5.93 -22.14
C HIS A 55 7.18 -6.37 -22.76
N PRO A 56 7.21 -7.19 -23.82
CA PRO A 56 6.00 -7.72 -24.44
C PRO A 56 5.25 -8.64 -23.45
N PRO A 57 3.90 -8.69 -23.50
CA PRO A 57 3.14 -9.63 -22.71
C PRO A 57 3.46 -11.06 -23.15
N SER A 58 3.95 -11.88 -22.22
CA SER A 58 4.11 -13.32 -22.43
C SER A 58 2.73 -13.97 -22.32
N PHE A 59 2.14 -14.28 -23.48
CA PHE A 59 0.95 -15.11 -23.57
C PHE A 59 1.31 -16.55 -23.21
N THR A 60 1.12 -16.92 -21.96
CA THR A 60 0.97 -18.33 -21.56
C THR A 60 -0.38 -18.52 -20.90
N PRO A 61 -1.30 -19.28 -21.51
CA PRO A 61 -2.57 -19.62 -20.89
C PRO A 61 -2.39 -20.82 -19.95
N SER A 62 -2.67 -20.64 -18.67
CA SER A 62 -2.93 -21.76 -17.75
C SER A 62 -4.43 -21.89 -17.54
N ILE A 63 -5.07 -22.68 -18.40
CA ILE A 63 -6.40 -23.22 -18.15
C ILE A 63 -6.23 -24.58 -17.49
N SER A 64 -6.78 -24.76 -16.28
CA SER A 64 -7.55 -25.97 -15.97
C SER A 64 -8.36 -25.79 -14.68
N ASP A 65 -9.61 -25.39 -14.88
CA ASP A 65 -10.84 -25.80 -14.23
C ASP A 65 -10.78 -26.74 -13.00
N SER A 66 -11.42 -26.30 -11.91
CA SER A 66 -12.36 -27.16 -11.16
C SER A 66 -13.45 -26.35 -10.46
N PRO A 67 -14.68 -26.89 -10.33
CA PRO A 67 -15.89 -26.11 -10.19
C PRO A 67 -16.22 -25.84 -8.72
N SER A 68 -16.55 -24.59 -8.38
CA SER A 68 -17.21 -24.31 -7.10
C SER A 68 -18.47 -23.47 -7.33
N LYS A 69 -19.57 -24.23 -7.43
CA LYS A 69 -20.96 -23.90 -7.13
C LYS A 69 -21.38 -22.42 -7.21
N THR A 70 -22.18 -22.16 -8.25
CA THR A 70 -23.26 -21.16 -8.24
C THR A 70 -24.12 -21.31 -6.97
N LEU A 71 -23.95 -20.38 -6.03
CA LEU A 71 -25.02 -19.98 -5.13
C LEU A 71 -25.04 -18.45 -5.15
N SER A 72 -26.12 -17.91 -5.69
CA SER A 72 -26.40 -16.48 -5.78
C SER A 72 -26.39 -15.87 -4.38
N ALA A 73 -25.25 -15.32 -3.96
CA ALA A 73 -25.12 -14.58 -2.73
C ALA A 73 -25.78 -13.21 -2.88
N PRO A 74 -26.38 -12.65 -1.80
CA PRO A 74 -26.77 -11.23 -1.77
C PRO A 74 -25.58 -10.34 -2.17
N PRO A 75 -25.80 -9.09 -2.63
CA PRO A 75 -24.70 -8.21 -3.04
C PRO A 75 -23.66 -8.22 -1.92
N THR A 76 -22.52 -8.83 -2.23
CA THR A 76 -21.54 -9.18 -1.21
C THR A 76 -20.94 -7.86 -0.78
N GLU A 77 -21.37 -7.34 0.36
CA GLU A 77 -20.75 -6.18 1.00
C GLU A 77 -19.26 -6.51 1.14
N LEU A 78 -18.46 -5.96 0.22
CA LEU A 78 -17.06 -6.30 0.07
C LEU A 78 -16.26 -5.53 1.12
N ARG A 79 -16.25 -6.09 2.34
CA ARG A 79 -15.61 -5.52 3.52
C ARG A 79 -14.21 -6.06 3.70
N LEU A 80 -13.40 -5.33 4.46
CA LEU A 80 -12.04 -5.76 4.79
C LEU A 80 -12.07 -7.06 5.60
N ARG A 81 -11.22 -8.01 5.18
CA ARG A 81 -11.01 -9.29 5.86
C ARG A 81 -9.52 -9.55 6.07
N ASN A 82 -9.14 -9.88 7.30
CA ASN A 82 -7.78 -10.32 7.62
C ASN A 82 -7.67 -11.84 7.46
N ARG A 83 -6.78 -12.31 6.58
CA ARG A 83 -6.49 -13.74 6.34
C ARG A 83 -5.31 -14.26 7.15
N GLY A 84 -4.64 -13.39 7.93
CA GLY A 84 -3.46 -13.72 8.71
C GLY A 84 -2.15 -13.53 7.94
N ILE A 85 -1.05 -13.92 8.59
CA ILE A 85 0.31 -13.90 8.04
C ILE A 85 0.48 -15.20 7.25
N ASP A 86 0.75 -15.11 5.95
CA ASP A 86 0.95 -16.24 5.01
C ASP A 86 -0.29 -17.13 4.73
N PRO A 87 -1.31 -16.64 4.00
CA PRO A 87 -2.41 -17.48 3.54
C PRO A 87 -1.95 -18.52 2.49
N ASP A 88 -2.43 -19.77 2.60
CA ASP A 88 -2.16 -20.84 1.61
C ASP A 88 -2.76 -20.55 0.21
N GLU A 89 -3.59 -19.51 0.08
CA GLU A 89 -4.27 -19.10 -1.15
C GLU A 89 -4.04 -17.59 -1.41
N LEU A 90 -3.94 -17.21 -2.69
CA LEU A 90 -3.92 -15.80 -3.09
C LEU A 90 -5.13 -15.03 -2.57
N LEU A 91 -4.88 -13.82 -2.07
CA LEU A 91 -5.84 -12.92 -1.46
C LEU A 91 -6.82 -12.33 -2.48
N GLY A 92 -8.12 -12.35 -2.13
CA GLY A 92 -9.17 -11.71 -2.92
C GLY A 92 -9.28 -10.19 -2.67
N GLN A 93 -10.14 -9.53 -3.43
CA GLN A 93 -10.40 -8.10 -3.23
C GLN A 93 -10.93 -7.84 -1.80
N CYS A 94 -10.39 -6.81 -1.15
CA CYS A 94 -10.64 -6.46 0.25
C CYS A 94 -10.16 -7.51 1.27
N GLU A 95 -9.24 -8.39 0.87
CA GLU A 95 -8.55 -9.30 1.78
C GLU A 95 -7.09 -8.85 1.97
N GLY A 96 -6.61 -8.94 3.21
CA GLY A 96 -5.22 -8.72 3.60
C GLY A 96 -4.66 -9.92 4.34
N ASP A 97 -3.38 -10.02 4.68
CA ASP A 97 -2.31 -9.02 4.79
C ASP A 97 -1.30 -9.21 3.64
N CYS A 98 -1.47 -8.54 2.49
CA CYS A 98 -0.58 -8.76 1.33
C CYS A 98 0.76 -8.03 1.51
N ASP A 99 1.87 -8.66 1.15
CA ASP A 99 3.19 -7.98 1.14
C ASP A 99 3.51 -7.41 -0.24
N THR A 100 3.01 -8.05 -1.30
CA THR A 100 3.22 -7.69 -2.70
C THR A 100 1.99 -8.01 -3.55
N ASP A 101 1.95 -7.47 -4.77
CA ASP A 101 0.91 -7.81 -5.75
C ASP A 101 0.85 -9.32 -6.07
N ALA A 102 1.94 -10.05 -5.84
CA ALA A 102 2.01 -11.49 -6.05
C ALA A 102 1.19 -12.30 -5.03
N ASP A 103 0.84 -11.70 -3.90
CA ASP A 103 0.01 -12.32 -2.87
C ASP A 103 -1.49 -12.16 -3.19
N CYS A 104 -1.83 -11.30 -4.15
CA CYS A 104 -3.19 -11.04 -4.58
C CYS A 104 -3.60 -11.91 -5.77
N LYS A 105 -4.91 -12.16 -5.91
CA LYS A 105 -5.49 -12.78 -7.11
C LYS A 105 -5.20 -11.92 -8.36
N PRO A 106 -5.18 -12.53 -9.56
CA PRO A 106 -4.90 -11.80 -10.80
C PRO A 106 -5.77 -10.55 -10.95
N HIS A 107 -5.16 -9.49 -11.49
CA HIS A 107 -5.76 -8.15 -11.67
C HIS A 107 -6.03 -7.35 -10.40
N LEU A 108 -5.43 -7.75 -9.27
CA LEU A 108 -5.45 -6.98 -8.03
C LEU A 108 -4.05 -6.49 -7.71
N THR A 109 -3.99 -5.34 -7.04
CA THR A 109 -2.77 -4.70 -6.54
C THR A 109 -2.80 -4.74 -5.02
N CYS A 110 -1.65 -4.87 -4.37
CA CYS A 110 -1.54 -4.77 -2.93
C CYS A 110 -1.53 -3.30 -2.49
N TYR A 111 -2.56 -2.88 -1.73
CA TYR A 111 -2.64 -1.55 -1.15
C TYR A 111 -2.11 -1.54 0.27
N HIS A 112 -0.90 -1.02 0.44
CA HIS A 112 -0.32 -0.86 1.76
C HIS A 112 -1.03 0.26 2.53
N ARG A 113 -1.79 -0.10 3.57
CA ARG A 113 -2.63 0.87 4.29
C ARG A 113 -1.80 1.61 5.33
N ALA A 114 -1.76 2.94 5.21
CA ALA A 114 -1.05 3.77 6.18
C ALA A 114 -1.66 3.69 7.60
N MET A 115 -2.99 3.62 7.71
CA MET A 115 -3.74 3.60 8.98
C MET A 115 -4.96 2.70 8.88
N PHE A 116 -5.44 2.17 10.01
CA PHE A 116 -6.62 1.29 10.05
C PHE A 116 -7.92 1.95 9.57
N TYR A 117 -7.99 3.28 9.51
CA TYR A 117 -9.16 4.01 9.02
C TYR A 117 -9.02 4.48 7.56
N THR A 118 -7.89 4.20 6.90
CA THR A 118 -7.69 4.57 5.49
C THR A 118 -8.67 3.80 4.62
N ARG A 119 -9.49 4.52 3.86
CA ARG A 119 -10.47 3.92 2.94
C ARG A 119 -9.72 3.18 1.83
N VAL A 120 -10.08 1.92 1.61
CA VAL A 120 -9.63 1.14 0.45
C VAL A 120 -10.64 1.33 -0.69
N PRO A 121 -10.21 1.80 -1.88
CA PRO A 121 -11.10 1.92 -3.03
C PRO A 121 -11.79 0.59 -3.36
N GLY A 122 -13.11 0.63 -3.56
CA GLY A 122 -13.89 -0.58 -3.85
C GLY A 122 -14.26 -1.44 -2.64
N CYS A 123 -13.76 -1.12 -1.43
CA CYS A 123 -14.14 -1.82 -0.21
C CYS A 123 -15.11 -1.00 0.65
N ASN A 124 -16.11 -1.68 1.20
CA ASN A 124 -17.03 -1.11 2.16
C ASN A 124 -16.38 -1.05 3.54
N ARG A 125 -16.80 -0.04 4.33
CA ARG A 125 -16.33 0.13 5.70
C ARG A 125 -16.85 -1.00 6.61
N GLY A 126 -16.08 -1.32 7.65
CA GLY A 126 -16.40 -2.39 8.62
C GLY A 126 -15.69 -3.71 8.30
N GLY A 127 -16.02 -4.77 9.06
CA GLY A 127 -15.19 -5.98 9.07
C GLY A 127 -13.91 -5.74 9.88
N ASP A 128 -12.76 -6.12 9.34
CA ASP A 128 -11.44 -5.96 9.98
C ASP A 128 -10.82 -4.57 9.71
N ASP A 129 -11.65 -3.56 9.48
CA ASP A 129 -11.27 -2.15 9.29
C ASP A 129 -10.77 -1.45 10.58
N TYR A 130 -10.42 -2.22 11.60
CA TYR A 130 -9.77 -1.74 12.83
C TYR A 130 -8.30 -2.22 12.91
N THR A 131 -7.85 -3.09 12.01
CA THR A 131 -6.45 -3.50 11.89
C THR A 131 -5.74 -2.73 10.79
N LYS A 132 -4.51 -2.26 11.07
CA LYS A 132 -3.58 -1.80 10.04
C LYS A 132 -3.03 -3.05 9.37
N MET A 133 -3.42 -3.26 8.11
CA MET A 133 -3.03 -4.41 7.30
C MET A 133 -3.09 -4.01 5.84
N ASP A 134 -2.37 -4.72 5.01
CA ASP A 134 -2.27 -4.42 3.59
C ASP A 134 -3.29 -5.24 2.81
N VAL A 135 -3.95 -4.62 1.82
CA VAL A 135 -5.20 -5.15 1.28
C VAL A 135 -5.19 -5.20 -0.24
N CYS A 136 -5.59 -6.32 -0.82
CA CYS A 136 -5.72 -6.44 -2.26
C CYS A 136 -6.93 -5.65 -2.78
N TYR A 137 -6.72 -4.83 -3.81
CA TYR A 137 -7.75 -3.98 -4.43
C TYR A 137 -7.63 -3.95 -5.96
N LEU A 138 -8.66 -3.44 -6.64
CA LEU A 138 -8.71 -3.29 -8.11
C LEU A 138 -7.90 -2.09 -8.60
#